data_AF-A0A7H9ERN5-F1
#
_entry.id   AF-A0A7H9ERN5-F1
#
_cell.length_a   1.000
_cell.length_b   1.000
_cell.length_c   1.000
_cell.angle_alpha   90.00
_cell.angle_beta   90.00
_cell.angle_gamma   90.00
#
_symmetry.space_group_name_H-M   'P 1'
#
loop_
_entity.id
_entity.type
_entity.pdbx_description
1 polymer ?
#
loop_
_entity_poly.entity_id
_entity_poly.type
_entity_poly.pdbx_seq_one_letter_code
_entity_poly.pdbx_strand_id
1 'polypeptide(L)'
;MNRTLLYPLLLTCGLLLSACDTASANGPEFSLDVEYTAIGRPQVRVTSLNDTVAINQVIVNGGKSKCRVMRRNDIGGQLGGTHFPLKLNYTESWLLVMTEPCRLRDITLLTDLGEAAYTVE
;
A
#
# COMPACT_ATOMS: atom_id res chain seq x y z
N MET A 1 -44.19 7.91 52.07
CA MET A 1 -43.79 6.74 51.25
C MET A 1 -44.35 7.00 49.86
N ASN A 2 -43.59 7.32 48.81
CA ASN A 2 -42.50 6.57 48.21
C ASN A 2 -41.58 7.52 47.42
N ARG A 3 -40.26 7.41 47.64
CA ARG A 3 -39.21 8.11 46.88
C ARG A 3 -38.66 7.17 45.81
N THR A 4 -38.61 7.69 44.59
CA THR A 4 -37.51 7.61 43.61
C THR A 4 -36.56 6.43 43.70
N LEU A 5 -36.56 5.56 42.68
CA LEU A 5 -35.37 4.84 42.23
C LEU A 5 -35.34 4.84 40.69
N LEU A 6 -34.37 5.59 40.16
CA LEU A 6 -33.85 5.50 38.80
C LEU A 6 -33.11 4.18 38.64
N TYR A 7 -33.25 3.54 37.47
CA TYR A 7 -32.27 2.60 36.93
C TYR A 7 -32.05 2.93 35.46
N PRO A 8 -30.86 3.45 35.08
CA PRO A 8 -30.47 3.59 33.69
C PRO A 8 -29.48 2.48 33.29
N LEU A 9 -29.23 2.42 31.98
CA LEU A 9 -28.08 1.78 31.30
C LEU A 9 -28.18 0.27 31.09
N LEU A 10 -27.79 -0.32 29.96
CA LEU A 10 -27.43 0.11 28.60
C LEU A 10 -27.27 -1.25 27.90
N LEU A 11 -28.23 -1.69 27.07
CA LEU A 11 -27.97 -2.85 26.22
C LEU A 11 -27.22 -2.34 24.99
N THR A 12 -25.92 -2.60 24.99
CA THR A 12 -25.00 -2.37 23.88
C THR A 12 -25.50 -3.13 22.65
N CYS A 13 -26.22 -2.44 21.76
CA CYS A 13 -26.48 -2.96 20.43
C CYS A 13 -25.18 -2.82 19.64
N GLY A 14 -24.57 -3.98 19.38
CA GLY A 14 -23.25 -4.13 18.80
C GLY A 14 -23.13 -3.46 17.44
N LEU A 15 -21.89 -3.05 17.18
CA LEU A 15 -21.36 -2.61 15.90
C LEU A 15 -21.86 -3.51 14.75
N LEU A 16 -22.75 -2.98 13.92
CA LEU A 16 -22.95 -3.47 12.56
C LEU A 16 -22.33 -2.45 11.60
N LEU A 17 -21.01 -2.47 11.52
CA LEU A 17 -20.29 -1.99 10.34
C LEU A 17 -20.23 -3.17 9.36
N SER A 18 -21.33 -3.42 8.64
CA SER A 18 -21.28 -4.23 7.43
C SER A 18 -21.36 -3.29 6.22
N ALA A 19 -20.28 -2.53 5.99
CA ALA A 19 -19.95 -2.16 4.63
C ALA A 19 -19.35 -3.41 3.98
N CYS A 20 -20.23 -4.34 3.60
CA CYS A 20 -19.90 -5.37 2.63
C CYS A 20 -20.04 -4.71 1.26
N ASP A 21 -19.10 -3.81 0.95
CA ASP A 21 -18.87 -3.43 -0.43
C ASP A 21 -18.20 -4.63 -1.07
N THR A 22 -19.00 -5.44 -1.76
CA THR A 22 -18.51 -6.34 -2.81
C THR A 22 -17.99 -5.51 -3.98
N ALA A 23 -16.93 -4.73 -3.75
CA ALA A 23 -16.03 -4.25 -4.79
C ALA A 23 -15.11 -5.44 -5.11
N SER A 24 -15.14 -5.93 -6.35
CA SER A 24 -14.26 -6.96 -6.94
C SER A 24 -13.56 -7.90 -5.94
N ALA A 25 -13.97 -9.17 -5.91
CA ALA A 25 -13.42 -10.19 -5.01
C ALA A 25 -11.89 -10.39 -5.07
N ASN A 26 -11.20 -9.77 -6.03
CA ASN A 26 -9.75 -9.63 -6.03
C ASN A 26 -9.41 -8.13 -6.10
N GLY A 27 -8.70 -7.64 -5.08
CA GLY A 27 -8.06 -6.31 -5.11
C GLY A 27 -6.95 -6.25 -6.16
N PRO A 28 -6.20 -5.14 -6.24
CA PRO A 28 -5.11 -5.04 -7.20
C PRO A 28 -4.03 -6.11 -6.93
N GLU A 29 -3.59 -6.80 -7.98
CA GLU A 29 -2.59 -7.86 -7.87
C GLU A 29 -1.23 -7.43 -8.44
N PHE A 30 -0.18 -7.62 -7.66
CA PHE A 30 1.21 -7.34 -8.06
C PHE A 30 2.16 -8.45 -7.62
N SER A 31 3.20 -8.68 -8.41
CA SER A 31 4.39 -9.42 -8.00
C SER A 31 5.47 -8.44 -7.55
N LEU A 32 6.09 -8.69 -6.41
CA LEU A 32 7.14 -7.84 -5.84
C LEU A 32 8.45 -8.62 -5.71
N ASP A 33 9.51 -8.08 -6.30
CA ASP A 33 10.87 -8.55 -6.05
C ASP A 33 11.64 -7.48 -5.29
N VAL A 34 12.22 -7.85 -4.15
CA VAL A 34 12.96 -6.94 -3.28
C VAL A 34 14.45 -7.24 -3.40
N GLU A 35 15.22 -6.23 -3.79
CA GLU A 35 16.67 -6.30 -3.92
C GLU A 35 17.33 -5.23 -3.05
N TYR A 36 18.55 -5.53 -2.56
CA TYR A 36 19.35 -4.57 -1.81
C TYR A 36 20.59 -4.21 -2.61
N THR A 37 20.83 -2.90 -2.77
CA THR A 37 22.08 -2.40 -3.34
C THR A 37 23.28 -2.77 -2.46
N ALA A 38 24.50 -2.70 -3.01
CA ALA A 38 25.73 -2.94 -2.26
C ALA A 38 25.91 -2.06 -1.00
N ILE A 39 25.24 -0.90 -0.95
CA ILE A 39 25.21 0.00 0.20
C ILE A 39 23.98 -0.19 1.12
N GLY A 40 23.29 -1.32 0.98
CA GLY A 40 22.17 -1.73 1.83
C GLY A 40 20.86 -0.96 1.60
N ARG A 41 20.72 -0.24 0.47
CA ARG A 41 19.46 0.46 0.15
C ARG A 41 18.49 -0.48 -0.56
N PRO A 42 17.24 -0.61 -0.10
CA PRO A 42 16.24 -1.44 -0.74
C PRO A 42 15.76 -0.85 -2.07
N GLN A 43 15.48 -1.76 -3.00
CA GLN A 43 14.83 -1.53 -4.27
C GLN A 43 13.71 -2.56 -4.41
N VAL A 44 12.53 -2.12 -4.85
CA VAL A 44 11.37 -2.99 -5.02
C VAL A 44 10.93 -2.91 -6.47
N ARG A 45 11.09 -4.00 -7.20
CA ARG A 45 10.48 -4.16 -8.52
C ARG A 45 9.03 -4.55 -8.32
N VAL A 46 8.13 -3.71 -8.82
CA VAL A 46 6.69 -3.95 -8.79
C VAL A 46 6.24 -4.31 -10.20
N THR A 47 5.69 -5.50 -10.38
CA THR A 47 5.16 -5.99 -11.66
C THR A 47 3.65 -6.13 -11.57
N SER A 48 2.90 -5.47 -12.46
CA SER A 48 1.44 -5.56 -12.47
C SER A 48 0.98 -6.92 -13.00
N LEU A 49 0.04 -7.54 -12.29
CA LEU A 49 -0.70 -8.72 -12.75
C LEU A 49 -2.13 -8.35 -13.19
N ASN A 50 -2.46 -7.05 -13.21
CA ASN A 50 -3.72 -6.50 -13.67
C ASN A 50 -3.62 -6.08 -15.15
N ASP A 51 -4.72 -6.17 -15.91
CA ASP A 51 -4.81 -5.68 -17.29
C ASP A 51 -4.33 -4.22 -17.41
N THR A 52 -4.81 -3.36 -16.51
CA THR A 52 -4.36 -1.97 -16.35
C THR A 52 -4.62 -1.53 -14.91
N VAL A 53 -3.65 -0.85 -14.29
CA VAL A 53 -3.78 -0.29 -12.95
C VAL A 53 -3.02 1.04 -12.84
N ALA A 54 -3.55 1.97 -12.06
CA ALA A 54 -2.87 3.21 -11.72
C ALA A 54 -2.50 3.22 -10.23
N ILE A 55 -1.21 3.12 -9.94
CA ILE A 55 -0.69 3.31 -8.58
C ILE A 55 -0.70 4.83 -8.30
N ASN A 56 -1.51 5.25 -7.34
CA ASN A 56 -1.68 6.65 -6.95
C ASN A 56 -0.72 7.07 -5.84
N GLN A 57 -0.30 6.13 -4.99
CA GLN A 57 0.63 6.39 -3.90
C GLN A 57 1.30 5.10 -3.45
N VAL A 58 2.53 5.24 -2.94
CA VAL A 58 3.25 4.17 -2.26
C VAL A 58 3.51 4.60 -0.82
N ILE A 59 3.13 3.75 0.13
CA ILE A 59 3.37 3.93 1.55
C ILE A 59 4.37 2.88 1.99
N VAL A 60 5.44 3.29 2.66
CA VAL A 60 6.48 2.40 3.17
C VAL A 60 6.49 2.45 4.69
N ASN A 61 6.51 1.29 5.33
CA ASN A 61 6.52 1.14 6.79
C ASN A 61 5.36 1.90 7.47
N GLY A 62 4.15 1.74 6.94
CA GLY A 62 2.94 2.42 7.39
C GLY A 62 3.01 3.95 7.37
N GLY A 63 3.89 4.52 6.54
CA GLY A 63 4.09 5.98 6.43
C GLY A 63 4.90 6.58 7.59
N LYS A 64 5.42 5.74 8.50
CA LYS A 64 6.21 6.17 9.66
C LYS A 64 7.71 6.25 9.38
N SER A 65 8.14 5.83 8.19
CA SER A 65 9.55 5.83 7.81
C SER A 65 9.94 7.10 7.05
N LYS A 66 11.21 7.49 7.18
CA LYS A 66 11.85 8.45 6.26
C LYS A 66 12.20 7.80 4.90
N CYS A 67 11.69 6.61 4.58
CA CYS A 67 11.96 5.95 3.31
C CYS A 67 11.34 6.77 2.17
N ARG A 68 12.12 7.67 1.58
CA ARG A 68 11.70 8.37 0.38
C ARG A 68 11.77 7.41 -0.80
N VAL A 69 10.61 7.16 -1.41
CA VAL A 69 10.47 6.34 -2.61
C VAL A 69 10.71 7.21 -3.84
N MET A 70 11.64 6.81 -4.69
CA MET A 70 11.79 7.34 -6.04
C MET A 70 11.48 6.24 -7.05
N ARG A 71 10.97 6.65 -8.21
CA ARG A 71 10.67 5.74 -9.31
C ARG A 71 11.90 5.64 -10.21
N ARG A 72 12.16 4.46 -10.77
CA ARG A 72 13.15 4.27 -11.82
C ARG A 72 12.56 3.35 -12.87
N ASN A 73 12.61 3.78 -14.12
CA ASN A 73 12.30 2.89 -15.23
C ASN A 73 13.46 1.90 -15.37
N ASP A 74 13.15 0.61 -15.41
CA ASP A 74 14.14 -0.44 -15.67
C ASP A 74 14.71 -0.34 -17.09
N ILE A 75 13.90 0.15 -18.03
CA ILE A 75 14.27 0.36 -19.43
C ILE A 75 14.87 1.77 -19.57
N GLY A 76 16.14 1.92 -19.19
CA GLY A 76 16.92 3.13 -19.49
C GLY A 76 17.51 3.88 -18.29
N GLY A 77 17.32 3.39 -17.05
CA GLY A 77 18.04 3.89 -15.87
C GLY A 77 17.73 5.34 -15.47
N GLN A 78 16.81 6.02 -16.16
CA GLN A 78 16.34 7.34 -15.78
C GLN A 78 15.56 7.24 -14.47
N LEU A 79 15.93 8.08 -13.49
CA LEU A 79 15.14 8.31 -12.30
C LEU A 79 13.83 8.96 -12.74
N GLY A 80 12.78 8.14 -12.89
CA GLY A 80 11.43 8.63 -13.07
C GLY A 80 11.06 9.40 -11.81
N GLY A 81 10.69 10.68 -11.93
CA GLY A 81 10.38 11.51 -10.77
C GLY A 81 9.34 10.89 -9.82
N THR A 82 9.10 11.52 -8.68
CA THR A 82 8.18 11.05 -7.62
C THR A 82 6.69 11.16 -7.97
N HIS A 83 6.33 11.49 -9.21
CA HIS A 83 4.99 11.94 -9.59
C HIS A 83 4.03 10.78 -9.90
N PHE A 84 3.31 10.31 -8.89
CA PHE A 84 2.12 9.50 -9.13
C PHE A 84 1.00 10.33 -9.80
N PRO A 85 0.09 9.71 -10.56
CA PRO A 85 -0.10 8.27 -10.73
C PRO A 85 0.95 7.59 -11.62
N LEU A 86 1.28 6.34 -11.33
CA LEU A 86 2.05 5.43 -12.19
C LEU A 86 1.07 4.43 -12.80
N LYS A 87 0.89 4.50 -14.12
CA LYS A 87 0.08 3.51 -14.85
C LYS A 87 0.96 2.33 -15.25
N LEU A 88 0.46 1.11 -15.00
CA LEU A 88 1.08 -0.14 -15.40
C LEU A 88 0.04 -1.02 -16.09
N ASN A 89 0.40 -1.59 -17.23
CA ASN A 89 -0.36 -2.64 -17.91
C ASN A 89 0.07 -4.03 -17.43
N TYR A 90 -0.64 -5.07 -17.87
CA TYR A 90 -0.29 -6.46 -17.56
C TYR A 90 1.19 -6.76 -17.87
N THR A 91 1.91 -7.31 -16.88
CA THR A 91 3.36 -7.62 -16.91
C THR A 91 4.31 -6.43 -17.01
N GLU A 92 3.81 -5.20 -17.06
CA GLU A 92 4.69 -4.03 -16.94
C GLU A 92 5.23 -3.94 -15.52
N SER A 93 6.52 -3.61 -15.43
CA SER A 93 7.22 -3.49 -14.17
C SER A 93 7.84 -2.11 -14.00
N TRP A 94 8.02 -1.74 -12.74
CA TRP A 94 8.67 -0.51 -12.38
C TRP A 94 9.49 -0.67 -11.11
N LEU A 95 10.64 0.00 -11.04
CA LEU A 95 11.51 -0.06 -9.89
C LEU A 95 11.22 1.10 -8.93
N LEU A 96 10.90 0.76 -7.68
CA LEU A 96 10.78 1.69 -6.56
C LEU A 96 12.08 1.66 -5.77
N VAL A 97 12.83 2.75 -5.82
CA VAL A 97 14.15 2.90 -5.21
C VAL A 97 14.06 3.73 -3.95
N MET A 98 14.59 3.23 -2.83
CA MET A 98 14.60 3.99 -1.58
C MET A 98 15.86 4.85 -1.51
N THR A 99 15.70 6.17 -1.48
CA THR A 99 16.81 7.12 -1.54
C THR A 99 17.37 7.51 -0.19
N GLU A 100 16.89 6.92 0.90
CA GLU A 100 17.42 7.10 2.24
C GLU A 100 17.78 5.74 2.83
N PRO A 101 18.80 5.66 3.71
CA PRO A 101 19.14 4.42 4.38
C PRO A 101 18.00 4.06 5.33
N CYS A 102 17.15 3.12 4.90
CA CYS A 102 16.02 2.67 5.69
C CYS A 102 15.81 1.16 5.54
N ARG A 103 15.26 0.54 6.58
CA ARG A 103 14.87 -0.87 6.55
C ARG A 103 13.45 -0.99 6.06
N LEU A 104 13.26 -1.56 4.88
CA LEU A 104 11.95 -1.92 4.36
C LEU A 104 11.39 -3.08 5.19
N ARG A 105 10.14 -2.95 5.66
CA ARG A 105 9.39 -3.99 6.39
C ARG A 105 8.03 -4.24 5.77
N ASP A 106 7.39 -3.17 5.34
CA ASP A 106 6.11 -3.25 4.66
C ASP A 106 6.03 -2.19 3.56
N ILE A 107 5.30 -2.53 2.50
CA ILE A 107 5.00 -1.67 1.39
C ILE A 107 3.53 -1.80 1.03
N THR A 108 2.86 -0.66 0.93
CA THR A 108 1.46 -0.56 0.56
C THR A 108 1.34 0.27 -0.70
N LEU A 109 0.68 -0.29 -1.71
CA LEU A 109 0.37 0.34 -2.98
C LEU A 109 -1.10 0.79 -2.94
N LEU A 110 -1.34 2.10 -2.96
CA LEU A 110 -2.68 2.65 -3.13
C LEU A 110 -2.94 2.85 -4.62
N THR A 111 -3.98 2.23 -5.13
CA THR A 111 -4.30 2.20 -6.56
C THR A 111 -5.72 2.70 -6.82
N ASP A 112 -6.10 2.81 -8.09
CA ASP A 112 -7.48 3.01 -8.52
C ASP A 112 -8.37 1.77 -8.35
N LEU A 113 -7.78 0.58 -8.17
CA LEU A 113 -8.49 -0.69 -7.92
C LEU A 113 -8.57 -1.06 -6.44
N GLY A 114 -7.96 -0.27 -5.55
CA GLY A 114 -7.90 -0.53 -4.11
C GLY A 114 -6.48 -0.52 -3.54
N GLU A 115 -6.32 -1.14 -2.38
CA GLU A 115 -5.04 -1.24 -1.65
C GLU A 115 -4.42 -2.63 -1.81
N ALA A 116 -3.12 -2.69 -2.09
CA ALA A 116 -2.32 -3.90 -1.99
C ALA A 116 -1.18 -3.69 -0.99
N ALA A 117 -1.14 -4.49 0.07
CA ALA A 117 -0.14 -4.41 1.12
C ALA A 117 0.72 -5.67 1.16
N TYR A 118 2.03 -5.49 1.28
CA TYR A 118 3.02 -6.57 1.28
C TYR A 118 3.95 -6.41 2.47
N THR A 119 4.24 -7.53 3.14
CA THR A 119 5.28 -7.61 4.17
C THR A 119 6.57 -8.12 3.53
N VAL A 120 7.68 -7.48 3.88
CA VAL A 120 9.03 -7.82 3.43
C VAL A 120 9.76 -8.42 4.62
N GLU A 121 10.10 -9.71 4.53
CA GLU A 121 10.80 -10.48 5.57
C GLU A 121 12.30 -10.14 5.66
#